data_AF-A0A1W7M6Y3-F1
#
_entry.id   AF-A0A1W7M6Y3-F1
#
_cell.length_a   1.000
_cell.length_b   1.000
_cell.length_c   1.000
_cell.angle_alpha   90.00
_cell.angle_beta   90.00
_cell.angle_gamma   90.00
#
_symmetry.space_group_name_H-M   'P 1'
#
loop_
_entity.id
_entity.type
_entity.pdbx_description
1 polymer ?
#
loop_
_entity_poly.entity_id
_entity_poly.type
_entity_poly.pdbx_seq_one_letter_code
_entity_poly.pdbx_strand_id
1 'polypeptide(L)'
;MQAMPLRFEDVRLGEAVSFDGAFAADGPLEQRVCDMVRRWSGTPSASLVSAYGLDDGFAPERLAGRVMARHLDGTNNADVEIILQARNASARAVVRVALR
;
A
#
# COMPACT_ATOMS: atom_id res chain seq x y z
N MET A 1 3.64 15.08 -14.08
CA MET A 1 2.77 14.22 -14.90
C MET A 1 1.83 13.50 -13.94
N GLN A 2 0.51 13.64 -14.09
CA GLN A 2 -0.42 12.83 -13.29
C GLN A 2 -0.37 11.40 -13.82
N ALA A 3 -0.01 10.44 -12.96
CA ALA A 3 -0.11 9.03 -13.30
C ALA A 3 -1.59 8.70 -13.57
N MET A 4 -1.88 7.98 -14.65
CA MET A 4 -3.23 7.53 -14.93
C MET A 4 -3.67 6.53 -13.83
N PRO A 5 -4.92 6.61 -13.32
CA PRO A 5 -5.41 5.65 -12.34
C PRO A 5 -5.37 4.22 -12.90
N LEU A 6 -4.86 3.28 -12.10
CA LEU A 6 -4.86 1.86 -12.40
C LEU A 6 -6.30 1.35 -12.54
N ARG A 7 -6.51 0.52 -13.56
CA ARG A 7 -7.77 -0.19 -13.74
C ARG A 7 -7.74 -1.49 -12.96
N PHE A 8 -8.91 -1.94 -12.52
CA PHE A 8 -9.05 -3.22 -11.83
C PHE A 8 -8.52 -4.41 -12.66
N GLU A 9 -8.67 -4.35 -13.99
CA GLU A 9 -8.23 -5.39 -14.94
C GLU A 9 -6.69 -5.47 -15.09
N ASP A 10 -5.99 -4.37 -14.83
CA ASP A 10 -4.53 -4.27 -15.02
C ASP A 10 -3.74 -4.91 -13.86
N VAL A 11 -4.37 -5.06 -12.69
CA VAL A 11 -3.73 -5.56 -11.47
C VAL A 11 -3.86 -7.07 -11.36
N ARG A 12 -2.81 -7.77 -10.94
CA ARG A 12 -2.83 -9.25 -10.74
C ARG A 12 -2.58 -9.63 -9.29
N LEU A 13 -3.19 -10.74 -8.86
CA LEU A 13 -2.88 -11.32 -7.56
C LEU A 13 -1.40 -11.69 -7.49
N GLY A 14 -0.73 -11.29 -6.41
CA GLY A 14 0.70 -11.52 -6.20
C GLY A 14 1.62 -10.57 -6.97
N GLU A 15 1.08 -9.64 -7.75
CA GLU A 15 1.88 -8.62 -8.45
C GLU A 15 2.67 -7.78 -7.45
N ALA A 16 3.95 -7.57 -7.74
CA ALA A 16 4.82 -6.74 -6.92
C ALA A 16 4.45 -5.27 -7.09
N VAL A 17 4.23 -4.58 -5.96
CA VAL A 17 3.98 -3.15 -5.92
C VAL A 17 5.29 -2.45 -5.59
N SER A 18 5.75 -1.61 -6.52
CA SER A 18 6.91 -0.75 -6.31
C SER A 18 6.44 0.61 -5.80
N PHE A 19 7.06 1.07 -4.71
CA PHE A 19 6.78 2.38 -4.15
C PHE A 19 7.97 3.29 -4.44
N ASP A 20 7.73 4.36 -5.19
CA ASP A 20 8.76 5.33 -5.51
C ASP A 20 9.00 6.28 -4.34
N GLY A 21 10.26 6.39 -3.90
CA GLY A 21 10.73 7.43 -2.99
C GLY A 21 11.03 6.98 -1.56
N ALA A 22 11.64 7.91 -0.81
CA ALA A 22 11.87 7.73 0.62
C ALA A 22 10.51 7.65 1.34
N PHE A 23 10.41 6.76 2.32
CA PHE A 23 9.26 6.65 3.20
C PHE A 23 9.15 7.94 4.03
N ALA A 24 8.50 8.97 3.48
CA ALA A 24 8.52 10.35 3.98
C ALA A 24 8.14 10.39 5.46
N ALA A 25 8.95 10.99 6.33
CA ALA A 25 8.89 10.86 7.79
C ALA A 25 7.70 11.54 8.46
N ASP A 26 6.90 12.31 7.71
CA ASP A 26 5.87 13.17 8.29
C ASP A 26 4.51 12.47 8.34
N GLY A 27 3.91 12.46 9.53
CA GLY A 27 2.57 11.97 9.81
C GLY A 27 2.51 10.52 10.33
N PRO A 28 1.32 10.09 10.83
CA PRO A 28 1.12 8.75 11.35
C PRO A 28 1.46 7.67 10.32
N LEU A 29 2.04 6.58 10.78
CA LEU A 29 2.53 5.51 9.90
C LEU A 29 1.42 4.91 9.02
N GLU A 30 0.23 4.78 9.58
CA GLU A 30 -0.99 4.32 8.90
C GLU A 30 -1.38 5.22 7.71
N GLN A 31 -1.28 6.54 7.90
CA GLN A 31 -1.61 7.51 6.86
C GLN A 31 -0.59 7.41 5.71
N ARG A 32 0.69 7.26 6.05
CA ARG A 32 1.78 7.14 5.08
C ARG A 32 1.64 5.89 4.20
N VAL A 33 1.29 4.73 4.78
CA VAL A 33 1.07 3.50 4.00
C VAL A 33 -0.16 3.62 3.09
N CYS A 34 -1.23 4.30 3.54
CA CYS A 34 -2.38 4.58 2.69
C CYS A 34 -2.01 5.49 1.52
N ASP A 35 -1.24 6.54 1.77
CA ASP A 35 -0.83 7.49 0.73
C ASP A 35 0.12 6.87 -0.29
N MET A 36 0.96 5.93 0.11
CA MET A 36 1.79 5.15 -0.83
C MET A 36 0.93 4.34 -1.79
N VAL A 37 -0.10 3.66 -1.30
CA VAL A 37 -0.98 2.86 -2.14
C VAL A 37 -1.82 3.75 -3.05
N ARG A 38 -2.29 4.92 -2.57
CA ARG A 38 -2.98 5.93 -3.42
C ARG A 38 -2.09 6.43 -4.55
N ARG A 39 -0.81 6.72 -4.25
CA ARG A 39 0.15 7.17 -5.26
C ARG A 39 0.44 6.09 -6.29
N TRP A 40 0.62 4.84 -5.85
CA TRP A 40 0.81 3.70 -6.73
C TRP A 40 -0.41 3.47 -7.64
N SER A 41 -1.61 3.48 -7.07
CA SER A 41 -2.84 3.21 -7.84
C SER A 41 -3.27 4.39 -8.70
N GLY A 42 -2.81 5.61 -8.41
CA GLY A 42 -3.34 6.83 -9.02
C GLY A 42 -4.81 7.10 -8.66
N THR A 43 -5.34 6.47 -7.60
CA THR A 43 -6.73 6.62 -7.16
C THR A 43 -6.81 7.41 -5.85
N PRO A 44 -7.92 8.14 -5.61
CA PRO A 44 -8.03 9.03 -4.44
C PRO A 44 -8.28 8.28 -3.12
N SER A 45 -8.75 7.03 -3.17
CA SER A 45 -9.20 6.29 -2.00
C SER A 45 -8.32 5.08 -1.72
N ALA A 46 -7.71 5.08 -0.54
CA ALA A 46 -7.13 3.91 0.07
C ALA A 46 -7.36 3.94 1.59
N SER A 47 -7.58 2.78 2.17
CA SER A 47 -7.95 2.60 3.58
C SER A 47 -7.17 1.44 4.19
N LEU A 48 -6.64 1.65 5.39
CA LEU A 48 -6.01 0.58 6.15
C LEU A 48 -7.05 -0.48 6.55
N VAL A 49 -6.76 -1.74 6.24
CA VAL A 49 -7.59 -2.90 6.61
C VAL A 49 -7.02 -3.57 7.85
N SER A 50 -5.70 -3.72 7.90
CA SER A 50 -5.02 -4.31 9.05
C SER A 50 -3.57 -3.83 9.14
N ALA A 51 -3.06 -3.87 10.37
CA ALA A 51 -1.72 -3.42 10.74
C ALA A 51 -1.15 -4.37 11.80
N TYR A 52 0.12 -4.75 11.65
CA TYR A 52 0.87 -5.50 12.64
C TYR A 52 2.27 -4.92 12.80
N GLY A 53 2.65 -4.59 14.03
CA GLY A 53 3.98 -4.02 14.32
C GLY A 53 4.21 -2.62 13.74
N LEU A 54 3.16 -1.95 13.22
CA LEU A 54 3.22 -0.55 12.82
C LEU A 54 3.12 0.30 14.09
N ASP A 55 4.24 0.82 14.55
CA ASP A 55 4.30 1.84 15.60
C ASP A 55 4.79 3.17 15.01
N ASP A 56 4.43 4.32 15.58
CA ASP A 56 4.79 5.63 15.02
C ASP A 56 6.30 5.94 15.10
N GLY A 57 7.07 5.19 15.90
CA GLY A 57 8.53 5.25 15.95
C GLY A 57 9.22 4.32 14.94
N PHE A 58 8.45 3.52 14.20
CA PHE A 58 8.98 2.53 13.27
C PHE A 58 9.54 3.23 12.04
N ALA A 59 10.86 3.17 11.89
CA ALA A 59 11.59 3.76 10.78
C ALA A 59 12.02 2.65 9.79
N PRO A 60 11.22 2.35 8.76
CA PRO A 60 11.58 1.34 7.78
C PRO A 60 12.74 1.80 6.90
N GLU A 61 13.68 0.89 6.70
CA GLU A 61 14.80 1.05 5.76
C GLU A 61 14.46 0.41 4.40
N ARG A 62 13.58 -0.59 4.40
CA ARG A 62 13.16 -1.31 3.20
C ARG A 62 11.65 -1.51 3.18
N LEU A 63 11.12 -1.52 1.96
CA LEU A 63 9.71 -1.67 1.66
C LEU A 63 9.54 -2.70 0.57
N ALA A 64 8.53 -3.55 0.71
CA ALA A 64 8.06 -4.40 -0.37
C ALA A 64 6.53 -4.38 -0.36
N GLY A 65 5.92 -4.21 -1.52
CA GLY A 65 4.48 -4.29 -1.68
C GLY A 65 4.10 -5.46 -2.56
N ARG A 66 2.93 -6.03 -2.34
CA ARG A 66 2.29 -6.94 -3.30
C ARG A 66 0.78 -6.87 -3.21
N VAL A 67 0.12 -7.18 -4.32
CA VAL A 67 -1.34 -7.35 -4.34
C VAL A 67 -1.68 -8.67 -3.65
N MET A 68 -2.31 -8.58 -2.48
CA MET A 68 -2.72 -9.72 -1.66
C MET A 68 -4.10 -10.24 -2.05
N ALA A 69 -5.00 -9.38 -2.49
CA ALA A 69 -6.34 -9.79 -2.91
C ALA A 69 -6.89 -8.89 -4.02
N ARG A 70 -7.76 -9.46 -4.85
CA ARG A 70 -8.63 -8.75 -5.81
C ARG A 70 -10.06 -9.13 -5.51
N HIS A 71 -10.93 -8.14 -5.33
CA HIS A 71 -12.31 -8.32 -4.91
C HIS A 71 -13.20 -8.42 -6.14
N LEU A 72 -13.75 -9.62 -6.39
CA LEU A 72 -14.61 -9.93 -7.55
C LEU A 72 -16.11 -9.73 -7.28
N ASP A 73 -16.45 -9.04 -6.19
CA ASP A 73 -17.82 -8.77 -5.74
C ASP A 73 -18.45 -7.52 -6.40
N GLY A 74 -17.78 -6.94 -7.40
CA GLY A 74 -18.21 -5.73 -8.10
C GLY A 74 -17.74 -4.44 -7.45
N THR A 75 -16.96 -4.50 -6.36
CA THR A 75 -16.42 -3.30 -5.70
C THR A 75 -15.16 -2.74 -6.35
N ASN A 76 -14.55 -3.47 -7.30
CA ASN A 76 -13.28 -3.13 -7.94
C ASN A 76 -12.15 -2.83 -6.94
N ASN A 77 -12.18 -3.47 -5.78
CA ASN A 77 -11.16 -3.27 -4.75
C ASN A 77 -9.98 -4.24 -4.93
N ALA A 78 -8.79 -3.77 -4.58
CA ALA A 78 -7.63 -4.61 -4.34
C ALA A 78 -7.09 -4.37 -2.94
N ASP A 79 -6.59 -5.43 -2.30
CA ASP A 79 -5.85 -5.32 -1.05
C ASP A 79 -4.36 -5.44 -1.36
N VAL A 80 -3.59 -4.45 -0.95
CA VAL A 80 -2.13 -4.39 -1.09
C VAL A 80 -1.51 -4.67 0.26
N GLU A 81 -0.72 -5.73 0.35
CA GLU A 81 0.12 -6.00 1.50
C GLU A 81 1.43 -5.23 1.36
N ILE A 82 1.82 -4.54 2.42
CA ILE A 82 3.05 -3.76 2.52
C ILE A 82 3.86 -4.34 3.66
N ILE A 83 5.05 -4.83 3.35
CA ILE A 83 6.03 -5.31 4.30
C ILE A 83 7.06 -4.20 4.49
N LEU A 84 7.20 -3.75 5.73
CA LEU A 84 8.14 -2.73 6.14
C LEU A 84 9.24 -3.40 6.98
N GLN A 85 10.50 -3.20 6.62
CA GLN A 85 11.62 -3.79 7.32
C GLN A 85 12.55 -2.69 7.84
N ALA A 86 12.88 -2.78 9.12
CA ALA A 86 13.92 -2.03 9.80
C ALA A 86 15.01 -3.01 10.28
N ARG A 87 16.17 -2.49 10.69
CA ARG A 87 17.35 -3.29 11.05
C ARG A 87 17.07 -4.52 11.93
N ASN A 88 16.17 -4.41 12.91
CA ASN A 88 15.84 -5.48 13.87
C ASN A 88 14.34 -5.73 14.02
N ALA A 89 13.51 -5.22 13.11
CA ALA A 89 12.06 -5.30 13.26
C ALA A 89 11.36 -5.32 11.89
N SER A 90 10.18 -5.96 11.85
CA SER A 90 9.34 -6.00 10.66
C SER A 90 7.92 -5.62 11.02
N ALA A 91 7.31 -4.80 10.19
CA ALA A 91 5.91 -4.45 10.28
C ALA A 91 5.19 -4.83 8.97
N ARG A 92 3.88 -5.01 9.08
CA ARG A 92 3.01 -5.35 7.96
C ARG A 92 1.77 -4.50 8.00
N ALA A 93 1.38 -3.97 6.85
CA ALA A 93 0.08 -3.34 6.64
C ALA A 93 -0.66 -4.04 5.48
N VAL A 94 -1.98 -4.09 5.56
CA VAL A 94 -2.85 -4.36 4.41
C VAL A 94 -3.69 -3.13 4.17
N VAL A 95 -3.61 -2.58 2.96
CA VAL A 95 -4.34 -1.39 2.55
C VAL A 95 -5.26 -1.77 1.39
N ARG A 96 -6.55 -1.46 1.55
CA ARG A 96 -7.53 -1.59 0.48
C ARG A 96 -7.54 -0.34 -0.37
N VAL A 97 -7.57 -0.51 -1.68
CA VAL A 97 -7.68 0.56 -2.66
C VAL A 97 -8.82 0.27 -3.63
N ALA A 98 -9.62 1.30 -3.90
CA ALA A 98 -10.65 1.22 -4.93
C ALA A 98 -10.00 1.57 -6.28
N LEU A 99 -10.06 0.64 -7.23
CA LEU A 99 -9.51 0.79 -8.57
C LEU A 99 -10.58 1.27 -9.55
N ARG A 100 -10.13 1.79 -10.70
CA ARG A 100 -11.03 2.22 -11.77
C ARG A 100 -11.64 1.05 -12.53
#